data_AF-A0A4U0UJ25-F1
#
_entry.id   AF-A0A4U0UJ25-F1
#
_cell.length_a   1.000
_cell.length_b   1.000
_cell.length_c   1.000
_cell.angle_alpha   90.00
_cell.angle_beta   90.00
_cell.angle_gamma   90.00
#
_symmetry.space_group_name_H-M   'P 1'
#
loop_
_entity.id
_entity.type
_entity.pdbx_description
1 polymer ?
#
loop_
_entity_poly.entity_id
_entity_poly.type
_entity_poly.pdbx_seq_one_letter_code
_entity_poly.pdbx_strand_id
1 'polypeptide(L)'
;MPPKSLMIPVRPWKCLQCRTFSATTSNRRLGPEHPDYIPIPQPPQQTLPDRPFIKGRLPVPRDVFAGAEGRDKASPEWLDPHTRPRNKSTRVKAGSREEWKVKISDMRRQNLREGLVSLKARRETDQHALKTRSDRNQRGRQEALTRPEREDERLTTPSHGLDLDHLFHGYIPGSPGVRPDPTRDERIARMRANVAARAEAARAERASHVNTLYMNARHFIVNPQQLNAAVDEAFGTTENPVMFGDPHSSMANRENAASVWANGKPDRVQDMLNRANHVGGKYAVEGAAGYSVINSERIRRIAEVFTGGKLENANEARR
;
A
#
# COMPACT_ATOMS: atom_id res chain seq x y z
N MET A 1 64.53 -22.36 2.31
CA MET A 1 65.68 -22.00 1.45
C MET A 1 66.05 -23.21 0.60
N PRO A 2 65.90 -23.16 -0.73
CA PRO A 2 66.58 -24.08 -1.64
C PRO A 2 67.88 -23.46 -2.19
N PRO A 3 68.92 -24.26 -2.50
CA PRO A 3 70.21 -23.74 -2.95
C PRO A 3 70.15 -23.22 -4.39
N LYS A 4 70.88 -22.12 -4.62
CA LYS A 4 70.99 -21.40 -5.91
C LYS A 4 71.78 -22.24 -6.92
N SER A 5 71.22 -22.47 -8.11
CA SER A 5 71.91 -23.11 -9.24
C SER A 5 72.97 -22.18 -9.83
N LEU A 6 74.22 -22.64 -9.91
CA LEU A 6 75.29 -21.96 -10.63
C LEU A 6 75.09 -22.13 -12.14
N MET A 7 74.53 -21.11 -12.80
CA MET A 7 74.49 -21.03 -14.25
C MET A 7 75.80 -20.40 -14.75
N ILE A 8 76.58 -21.18 -15.50
CA ILE A 8 77.78 -20.71 -16.20
C ILE A 8 77.34 -19.80 -17.35
N PRO A 9 77.86 -18.57 -17.48
CA PRO A 9 77.51 -17.70 -18.60
C PRO A 9 78.20 -18.20 -19.87
N VAL A 10 77.43 -18.76 -20.80
CA VAL A 10 77.89 -19.01 -22.17
C VAL A 10 78.09 -17.65 -22.83
N ARG A 11 79.34 -17.28 -23.11
CA ARG A 11 79.65 -16.06 -23.87
C ARG A 11 79.29 -16.30 -25.33
N PRO A 12 78.45 -15.46 -25.96
CA PRO A 12 78.20 -15.58 -27.39
C PRO A 12 79.48 -15.24 -28.17
N TRP A 13 79.77 -16.05 -29.17
CA TRP A 13 80.84 -15.80 -30.14
C TRP A 13 80.61 -14.45 -30.83
N LYS A 14 81.55 -13.52 -30.66
CA LYS A 14 81.53 -12.22 -31.35
C LYS A 14 82.26 -12.37 -32.68
N CYS A 15 81.53 -12.28 -33.79
CA CYS A 15 82.15 -12.09 -35.09
C CYS A 15 82.74 -10.66 -35.15
N LEU A 16 84.07 -10.56 -35.24
CA LEU A 16 84.81 -9.29 -35.16
C LEU A 16 84.72 -8.42 -36.43
N GLN A 17 83.99 -8.85 -37.47
CA GLN A 17 83.77 -8.08 -38.71
C GLN A 17 82.30 -7.85 -39.11
N CYS A 18 81.31 -8.26 -38.32
CA CYS A 18 79.91 -7.95 -38.63
C CYS A 18 79.56 -6.49 -38.26
N ARG A 19 79.96 -5.53 -39.09
CA ARG A 19 79.35 -4.19 -39.10
C ARG A 19 77.98 -4.31 -39.75
N THR A 20 76.93 -4.46 -38.95
CA THR A 20 75.56 -4.28 -39.44
C THR A 20 75.24 -2.78 -39.48
N PHE A 21 75.31 -2.21 -40.68
CA PHE A 21 74.69 -0.92 -40.97
C PHE A 21 73.17 -1.10 -40.94
N SER A 22 72.55 -0.99 -39.77
CA SER A 22 71.08 -0.88 -39.67
C SER A 22 70.71 0.59 -39.52
N ALA A 23 70.73 1.31 -40.64
CA ALA A 23 70.21 2.67 -40.75
C ALA A 23 68.71 2.62 -41.10
N THR A 24 67.90 2.03 -40.22
CA THR A 24 66.45 2.23 -40.23
C THR A 24 65.98 2.30 -38.79
N THR A 25 65.45 3.45 -38.37
CA THR A 25 64.61 3.52 -37.17
C THR A 25 63.38 2.66 -37.45
N SER A 26 63.43 1.38 -37.06
CA SER A 26 62.28 0.51 -37.18
C SER A 26 61.19 1.11 -36.30
N ASN A 27 60.14 1.66 -36.92
CA ASN A 27 58.84 1.70 -36.27
C ASN A 27 58.60 0.27 -35.78
N ARG A 28 58.64 0.07 -34.46
CA ARG A 28 58.63 -1.26 -33.84
C ARG A 28 57.36 -1.99 -34.28
N ARG A 29 57.47 -2.76 -35.36
CA ARG A 29 56.47 -3.77 -35.72
C ARG A 29 56.40 -4.71 -34.52
N LEU A 30 55.17 -5.09 -34.13
CA LEU A 30 54.97 -6.06 -33.05
C LEU A 30 55.88 -7.26 -33.31
N GLY A 31 56.72 -7.60 -32.33
CA GLY A 31 57.58 -8.76 -32.43
C GLY A 31 56.76 -10.05 -32.33
N PRO A 32 57.31 -11.19 -32.77
CA PRO A 32 56.64 -12.49 -32.67
C PRO A 32 56.31 -12.90 -31.22
N GLU A 33 56.98 -12.31 -30.23
CA GLU A 33 56.73 -12.51 -28.80
C GLU A 33 55.44 -11.83 -28.30
N HIS A 34 54.87 -10.88 -29.05
CA HIS A 34 53.66 -10.17 -28.64
C HIS A 34 52.42 -11.02 -28.96
N PRO A 35 51.44 -11.20 -28.06
CA PRO A 35 50.25 -12.02 -28.31
C PRO A 35 49.45 -11.55 -29.52
N ASP A 36 49.43 -10.24 -29.77
CA ASP A 36 48.76 -9.67 -30.95
C ASP A 36 49.64 -9.64 -32.21
N TYR A 37 50.74 -10.42 -32.27
CA TYR A 37 51.57 -10.55 -33.48
C TYR A 37 50.74 -11.05 -34.68
N ILE A 38 49.79 -11.95 -34.42
CA ILE A 38 48.77 -12.38 -35.36
C ILE A 38 47.40 -12.11 -34.69
N PRO A 39 46.60 -11.14 -35.19
CA PRO A 39 45.30 -10.84 -34.59
C PRO A 39 44.30 -11.95 -34.94
N ILE A 40 44.01 -12.82 -33.96
CA ILE A 40 42.97 -13.84 -34.09
C ILE A 40 41.66 -13.23 -33.57
N PRO A 41 40.63 -13.02 -34.42
CA PRO A 41 39.35 -12.50 -33.96
C PRO A 41 38.68 -13.52 -33.04
N GLN A 42 38.25 -13.07 -31.88
CA GLN A 42 37.50 -13.91 -30.94
C GLN A 42 36.01 -13.95 -31.35
N PRO A 43 35.36 -15.12 -31.30
CA PRO A 43 33.92 -15.19 -31.50
C PRO A 43 33.17 -14.48 -30.35
N PRO A 44 31.93 -14.03 -30.59
CA PRO A 44 31.18 -13.28 -29.59
C PRO A 44 30.91 -14.13 -28.34
N GLN A 45 30.93 -13.49 -27.16
CA GLN A 45 30.50 -14.07 -25.87
C GLN A 45 31.28 -15.31 -25.35
N GLN A 46 32.57 -15.47 -25.68
CA GLN A 46 33.37 -16.61 -25.16
C GLN A 46 33.60 -16.58 -23.64
N THR A 47 33.80 -15.38 -23.09
CA THR A 47 34.08 -15.19 -21.67
C THR A 47 33.22 -14.05 -21.14
N LEU A 48 32.75 -14.19 -19.90
CA LEU A 48 32.09 -13.13 -19.15
C LEU A 48 33.07 -12.61 -18.10
N PRO A 49 33.97 -11.68 -18.45
CA PRO A 49 34.94 -11.17 -17.48
C PRO A 49 34.20 -10.45 -16.36
N ASP A 50 34.54 -10.77 -15.10
CA ASP A 50 34.03 -10.05 -13.94
C ASP A 50 34.63 -8.63 -13.93
N ARG A 51 33.76 -7.61 -13.92
CA ARG A 51 34.18 -6.21 -13.92
C ARG A 51 34.02 -5.66 -12.51
N PRO A 52 35.13 -5.47 -11.75
CA PRO A 52 35.04 -4.98 -10.39
C PRO A 52 34.43 -3.57 -10.35
N PHE A 53 33.66 -3.28 -9.31
CA PHE A 53 33.06 -1.97 -9.11
C PHE A 53 34.14 -0.90 -8.84
N ILE A 54 34.28 0.07 -9.75
CA ILE A 54 35.21 1.20 -9.59
C ILE A 54 34.54 2.24 -8.70
N LYS A 55 35.13 2.52 -7.52
CA LYS A 55 34.64 3.51 -6.57
C LYS A 55 34.92 4.94 -7.05
N GLY A 56 34.10 5.90 -6.59
CA GLY A 56 34.25 7.32 -6.90
C GLY A 56 33.39 7.78 -8.09
N ARG A 57 33.26 9.10 -8.29
CA ARG A 57 32.55 9.71 -9.41
C ARG A 57 33.36 10.90 -9.94
N LEU A 58 33.48 11.00 -11.26
CA LEU A 58 34.02 12.20 -11.91
C LEU A 58 32.92 13.28 -11.98
N PRO A 59 33.27 14.57 -11.89
CA PRO A 59 32.31 15.65 -12.06
C PRO A 59 31.77 15.62 -13.49
N VAL A 60 30.45 15.77 -13.62
CA VAL A 60 29.78 15.79 -14.92
C VAL A 60 30.07 17.13 -15.62
N PRO A 61 30.61 17.13 -16.85
CA PRO A 61 30.83 18.36 -17.61
C PRO A 61 29.51 19.11 -17.85
N ARG A 62 29.53 20.44 -17.73
CA ARG A 62 28.36 21.28 -18.02
C ARG A 62 28.05 21.29 -19.52
N ASP A 63 26.76 21.26 -19.88
CA ASP A 63 26.35 21.52 -21.26
C ASP A 63 26.51 23.01 -21.59
N VAL A 64 27.44 23.32 -22.50
CA VAL A 64 27.74 24.68 -22.96
C VAL A 64 26.65 25.26 -23.88
N PHE A 65 25.81 24.38 -24.45
CA PHE A 65 24.74 24.72 -25.39
C PHE A 65 23.33 24.66 -24.77
N ALA A 66 23.18 24.24 -23.52
CA ALA A 66 21.87 24.15 -22.82
C ALA A 66 21.32 25.50 -22.28
N GLY A 67 21.57 26.61 -22.97
CA GLY A 67 21.14 27.94 -22.52
C GLY A 67 19.74 28.36 -23.01
N ALA A 68 19.01 29.12 -22.18
CA ALA A 68 17.64 29.61 -22.43
C ALA A 68 17.51 30.58 -23.63
N GLU A 69 18.61 31.12 -24.14
CA GLU A 69 18.58 32.12 -25.23
C GLU A 69 18.41 31.52 -26.63
N GLY A 70 18.39 30.19 -26.77
CA GLY A 70 18.13 29.52 -28.06
C GLY A 70 19.12 29.81 -29.19
N ARG A 71 20.16 30.62 -28.94
CA ARG A 71 21.18 30.97 -29.93
C ARG A 71 22.24 29.88 -30.00
N ASP A 72 22.44 29.37 -31.20
CA ASP A 72 23.50 28.43 -31.49
C ASP A 72 24.87 29.13 -31.42
N LYS A 73 25.59 28.91 -30.33
CA LYS A 73 26.90 29.52 -30.09
C LYS A 73 27.97 29.06 -31.08
N ALA A 74 27.73 27.98 -31.82
CA ALA A 74 28.63 27.50 -32.86
C ALA A 74 28.22 27.99 -34.27
N SER A 75 27.09 28.70 -34.39
CA SER A 75 26.70 29.33 -35.66
C SER A 75 27.74 30.39 -36.07
N PRO A 76 28.07 30.51 -37.36
CA PRO A 76 28.95 31.57 -37.85
C PRO A 76 28.45 32.96 -37.45
N GLU A 77 27.13 33.17 -37.41
CA GLU A 77 26.51 34.45 -37.00
C GLU A 77 26.89 34.86 -35.57
N TRP A 78 27.05 33.89 -34.67
CA TRP A 78 27.50 34.16 -33.30
C TRP A 78 29.02 34.23 -33.21
N LEU A 79 29.73 33.34 -33.90
CA LEU A 79 31.19 33.24 -33.82
C LEU A 79 31.89 34.46 -34.44
N ASP A 80 31.43 34.95 -35.59
CA ASP A 80 32.14 35.99 -36.35
C ASP A 80 32.27 37.32 -35.58
N PRO A 81 31.22 37.84 -34.90
CA PRO A 81 31.36 39.00 -34.02
C PRO A 81 32.33 38.78 -32.86
N HIS A 82 32.34 37.59 -32.26
CA HIS A 82 33.14 37.27 -31.06
C HIS A 82 34.58 36.89 -31.37
N THR A 83 34.86 36.48 -32.61
CA THR A 83 36.19 36.01 -33.06
C THR A 83 36.75 36.85 -34.21
N ARG A 84 36.22 38.06 -34.40
CA ARG A 84 36.64 38.99 -35.46
C ARG A 84 38.15 39.27 -35.37
N PRO A 85 38.90 39.14 -36.48
CA PRO A 85 40.31 39.54 -36.51
C PRO A 85 40.42 41.07 -36.39
N ARG A 86 41.61 41.54 -35.99
CA ARG A 86 41.83 42.99 -35.82
C ARG A 86 41.78 43.70 -37.18
N ASN A 87 41.00 44.78 -37.29
CA ASN A 87 40.82 45.53 -38.54
C ASN A 87 42.09 46.25 -39.04
N LYS A 88 43.09 46.52 -38.19
CA LYS A 88 44.32 47.24 -38.56
C LYS A 88 45.56 46.49 -38.08
N SER A 89 46.49 46.19 -38.98
CA SER A 89 47.83 45.67 -38.65
C SER A 89 48.70 46.78 -38.04
N THR A 90 48.38 47.23 -36.83
CA THR A 90 49.35 47.96 -35.98
C THR A 90 50.63 47.15 -35.93
N ARG A 91 51.69 47.73 -36.50
CA ARG A 91 53.04 47.20 -36.44
C ARG A 91 53.47 47.30 -34.99
N VAL A 92 53.46 46.17 -34.29
CA VAL A 92 53.95 46.08 -32.92
C VAL A 92 55.45 45.82 -32.96
N LYS A 93 56.22 46.46 -32.08
CA LYS A 93 57.66 46.23 -31.97
C LYS A 93 57.92 44.77 -31.58
N ALA A 94 58.82 44.10 -32.29
CA ALA A 94 59.22 42.72 -32.00
C ALA A 94 59.77 42.61 -30.56
N GLY A 95 59.31 41.60 -29.82
CA GLY A 95 59.65 41.39 -28.41
C GLY A 95 58.88 42.26 -27.42
N SER A 96 57.95 43.11 -27.87
CA SER A 96 57.11 43.91 -26.99
C SER A 96 56.04 43.07 -26.29
N ARG A 97 55.65 43.48 -25.07
CA ARG A 97 54.47 42.97 -24.35
C ARG A 97 53.19 43.01 -25.21
N GLU A 98 53.10 43.98 -26.11
CA GLU A 98 51.98 44.12 -27.03
C GLU A 98 51.93 42.99 -28.07
N GLU A 99 53.09 42.50 -28.55
CA GLU A 99 53.15 41.41 -29.53
C GLU A 99 52.62 40.13 -28.90
N TRP A 100 53.02 39.87 -27.65
CA TRP A 100 52.52 38.76 -26.86
C TRP A 100 51.00 38.84 -26.64
N LYS A 101 50.45 40.03 -26.33
CA LYS A 101 48.99 40.22 -26.20
C LYS A 101 48.26 39.92 -27.51
N VAL A 102 48.83 40.31 -28.66
CA VAL A 102 48.27 40.00 -29.98
C VAL A 102 48.27 38.49 -30.21
N LYS A 103 49.41 37.82 -30.03
CA LYS A 103 49.53 36.35 -30.17
C LYS A 103 48.53 35.60 -29.28
N ILE A 104 48.41 35.98 -28.01
CA ILE A 104 47.43 35.37 -27.10
C ILE A 104 46.00 35.61 -27.57
N SER A 105 45.70 36.80 -28.08
CA SER A 105 44.35 37.13 -28.55
C SER A 105 43.99 36.31 -29.80
N ASP A 106 44.93 36.13 -30.73
CA ASP A 106 44.75 35.28 -31.90
C ASP A 106 44.54 33.82 -31.50
N MET A 107 45.38 33.29 -30.61
CA MET A 107 45.25 31.94 -30.08
C MET A 107 43.89 31.73 -29.39
N ARG A 108 43.42 32.69 -28.57
CA ARG A 108 42.10 32.60 -27.91
C ARG A 108 40.95 32.60 -28.92
N ARG A 109 41.02 33.41 -29.98
CA ARG A 109 40.02 33.43 -31.05
C ARG A 109 39.97 32.11 -31.80
N GLN A 110 41.13 31.56 -32.16
CA GLN A 110 41.24 30.25 -32.81
C GLN A 110 40.66 29.15 -31.93
N ASN A 111 41.12 29.05 -30.68
CA ASN A 111 40.66 28.05 -29.72
C ASN A 111 39.14 28.15 -29.44
N LEU A 112 38.59 29.36 -29.38
CA LEU A 112 37.14 29.54 -29.18
C LEU A 112 36.35 29.04 -30.38
N ARG A 113 36.78 29.38 -31.61
CA ARG A 113 36.12 28.97 -32.84
C ARG A 113 36.18 27.45 -33.01
N GLU A 114 37.37 26.88 -32.94
CA GLU A 114 37.58 25.43 -33.08
C GLU A 114 36.93 24.65 -31.94
N GLY A 115 37.02 25.17 -30.71
CA GLY A 115 36.42 24.55 -29.53
C GLY A 115 34.89 24.46 -29.62
N LEU A 116 34.20 25.53 -30.03
CA LEU A 116 32.74 25.51 -30.12
C LEU A 116 32.26 24.66 -31.31
N VAL A 117 32.93 24.74 -32.46
CA VAL A 117 32.60 23.92 -33.63
C VAL A 117 32.79 22.42 -33.33
N SER A 118 33.92 22.04 -32.73
CA SER A 118 34.20 20.63 -32.39
C SER A 118 33.27 20.08 -31.30
N LEU A 119 32.97 20.88 -30.26
CA LEU A 119 32.01 20.48 -29.22
C LEU A 119 30.61 20.30 -29.77
N LYS A 120 30.18 21.14 -30.72
CA LYS A 120 28.88 21.00 -31.38
C LYS A 120 28.84 19.73 -32.23
N ALA A 121 29.84 19.51 -33.07
CA ALA A 121 29.92 18.30 -33.90
C ALA A 121 29.86 17.03 -33.02
N ARG A 122 30.60 16.99 -31.91
CA ARG A 122 30.55 15.88 -30.94
C ARG A 122 29.16 15.70 -30.33
N ARG A 123 28.50 16.79 -29.95
CA ARG A 123 27.13 16.73 -29.40
C ARG A 123 26.15 16.15 -30.42
N GLU A 124 26.21 16.60 -31.67
CA GLU A 124 25.34 16.13 -32.74
C GLU A 124 25.56 14.64 -33.06
N THR A 125 26.82 14.18 -33.11
CA THR A 125 27.12 12.76 -33.30
C THR A 125 26.60 11.90 -32.15
N ASP A 126 26.77 12.35 -30.91
CA ASP A 126 26.30 11.63 -29.72
C ASP A 126 24.77 11.60 -29.67
N GLN A 127 24.10 12.73 -29.93
CA GLN A 127 22.64 12.81 -29.99
C GLN A 127 22.06 11.95 -31.10
N HIS A 128 22.66 11.97 -32.29
CA HIS A 128 22.23 11.14 -33.42
C HIS A 128 22.37 9.65 -33.09
N ALA A 129 23.50 9.23 -32.50
CA ALA A 129 23.72 7.84 -32.09
C ALA A 129 22.71 7.39 -31.03
N LEU A 130 22.45 8.22 -30.02
CA LEU A 130 21.45 7.95 -28.97
C LEU A 130 20.04 7.85 -29.54
N LYS A 131 19.64 8.80 -30.40
CA LYS A 131 18.33 8.80 -31.06
C LYS A 131 18.15 7.55 -31.91
N THR A 132 19.11 7.25 -32.78
CA THR A 132 19.07 6.05 -33.64
C THR A 132 18.93 4.77 -32.84
N ARG A 133 19.66 4.64 -31.72
CA ARG A 133 19.54 3.49 -30.81
C ARG A 133 18.17 3.42 -30.15
N SER A 134 17.67 4.56 -29.68
CA SER A 134 16.34 4.66 -29.04
C SER A 134 15.24 4.27 -30.01
N ASP A 135 15.25 4.83 -31.21
CA ASP A 135 14.26 4.57 -32.26
C ASP A 135 14.28 3.09 -32.66
N ARG A 136 15.47 2.49 -32.81
CA ARG A 136 15.61 1.05 -33.08
C ARG A 136 15.01 0.20 -31.97
N ASN A 137 15.25 0.55 -30.71
CA ASN A 137 14.71 -0.18 -29.56
C ASN A 137 13.19 -0.03 -29.45
N GLN A 138 12.66 1.18 -29.67
CA GLN A 138 11.22 1.45 -29.65
C GLN A 138 10.52 0.67 -30.75
N ARG A 139 11.06 0.67 -31.97
CA ARG A 139 10.52 -0.10 -33.08
C ARG A 139 10.52 -1.60 -32.78
N GLY A 140 11.65 -2.15 -32.32
CA GLY A 140 11.72 -3.58 -31.97
C GLY A 140 10.76 -3.96 -30.84
N ARG A 141 10.56 -3.08 -29.86
CA ARG A 141 9.55 -3.27 -28.80
C ARG A 141 8.13 -3.24 -29.36
N GLN A 142 7.82 -2.26 -30.20
CA GLN A 142 6.50 -2.13 -30.80
C GLN A 142 6.17 -3.34 -31.67
N GLU A 143 7.11 -3.75 -32.53
CA GLU A 143 7.02 -4.96 -33.34
C GLU A 143 6.76 -6.20 -32.48
N ALA A 144 7.47 -6.36 -31.35
CA ALA A 144 7.26 -7.48 -30.43
C ALA A 144 5.91 -7.44 -29.72
N LEU A 145 5.41 -6.25 -29.35
CA LEU A 145 4.11 -6.09 -28.69
C LEU A 145 2.94 -6.32 -29.63
N THR A 146 3.06 -5.90 -30.89
CA THR A 146 2.02 -6.08 -31.90
C THR A 146 2.11 -7.44 -32.61
N ARG A 147 3.15 -8.23 -32.30
CA ARG A 147 3.34 -9.54 -32.93
C ARG A 147 2.19 -10.47 -32.51
N PRO A 148 1.51 -11.13 -33.47
CA PRO A 148 0.53 -12.15 -33.11
C PRO A 148 1.21 -13.31 -32.39
N GLU A 149 0.43 -14.03 -31.61
CA GLU A 149 0.85 -15.28 -30.98
C GLU A 149 1.36 -16.27 -32.03
N ARG A 150 2.24 -17.16 -31.61
CA ARG A 150 2.78 -18.20 -32.48
C ARG A 150 1.65 -19.17 -32.87
N GLU A 151 1.64 -19.60 -34.14
CA GLU A 151 0.58 -20.50 -34.64
C GLU A 151 0.48 -21.81 -33.85
N ASP A 152 1.63 -22.38 -33.48
CA ASP A 152 1.69 -23.59 -32.64
C ASP A 152 0.98 -23.38 -31.31
N GLU A 153 1.21 -22.24 -30.65
CA GLU A 153 0.55 -21.91 -29.38
C GLU A 153 -0.95 -21.72 -29.61
N ARG A 154 -1.34 -20.92 -30.60
CA ARG A 154 -2.75 -20.68 -30.94
C ARG A 154 -3.55 -21.98 -31.18
N LEU A 155 -2.93 -23.00 -31.78
CA LEU A 155 -3.58 -24.28 -32.11
C LEU A 155 -3.50 -25.32 -30.98
N THR A 156 -2.54 -25.18 -30.05
CA THR A 156 -2.34 -26.12 -28.95
C THR A 156 -2.89 -25.61 -27.62
N THR A 157 -3.11 -24.29 -27.48
CA THR A 157 -3.73 -23.70 -26.30
C THR A 157 -5.17 -24.20 -26.15
N PRO A 158 -5.58 -24.66 -24.95
CA PRO A 158 -6.94 -25.11 -24.74
C PRO A 158 -7.94 -23.97 -24.92
N SER A 159 -9.07 -24.24 -25.55
CA SER A 159 -10.14 -23.25 -25.69
C SER A 159 -10.75 -22.91 -24.34
N HIS A 160 -10.77 -21.63 -23.98
CA HIS A 160 -11.60 -21.14 -22.88
C HIS A 160 -13.01 -20.86 -23.41
N GLY A 161 -14.05 -21.40 -22.78
CA GLY A 161 -15.45 -21.12 -23.14
C GLY A 161 -15.93 -19.70 -22.78
N LEU A 162 -14.99 -18.76 -22.58
CA LEU A 162 -15.25 -17.38 -22.20
C LEU A 162 -15.17 -16.51 -23.45
N ASP A 163 -16.23 -15.77 -23.73
CA ASP A 163 -16.22 -14.70 -24.72
C ASP A 163 -15.50 -13.48 -24.10
N LEU A 164 -14.19 -13.38 -24.36
CA LEU A 164 -13.35 -12.30 -23.85
C LEU A 164 -13.78 -10.94 -24.43
N ASP A 165 -14.24 -10.90 -25.67
CA ASP A 165 -14.72 -9.66 -26.29
C ASP A 165 -15.97 -9.17 -25.57
N HIS A 166 -16.88 -10.06 -25.21
CA HIS A 166 -18.03 -9.71 -24.38
C HIS A 166 -17.64 -9.27 -22.95
N LEU A 167 -16.60 -9.85 -22.36
CA LEU A 167 -16.09 -9.45 -21.03
C LEU A 167 -15.35 -8.11 -21.03
N PHE A 168 -14.63 -7.77 -22.09
CA PHE A 168 -13.86 -6.52 -22.15
C PHE A 168 -14.64 -5.37 -22.80
N HIS A 169 -15.57 -5.68 -23.69
CA HIS A 169 -16.32 -4.70 -24.49
C HIS A 169 -17.82 -4.68 -24.20
N GLY A 170 -18.32 -5.52 -23.27
CA GLY A 170 -19.70 -5.52 -22.78
C GLY A 170 -20.08 -4.18 -22.15
N TYR A 171 -21.12 -3.57 -22.69
CA TYR A 171 -21.47 -2.13 -22.64
C TYR A 171 -21.92 -1.58 -21.28
N ILE A 172 -21.07 -0.77 -20.63
CA ILE A 172 -21.39 0.47 -19.88
C ILE A 172 -20.28 1.51 -20.17
N PRO A 173 -20.58 2.77 -20.51
CA PRO A 173 -19.56 3.83 -20.59
C PRO A 173 -18.95 4.04 -19.20
N GLY A 174 -17.67 3.67 -19.03
CA GLY A 174 -16.93 3.81 -17.77
C GLY A 174 -16.75 2.53 -16.95
N SER A 175 -17.29 1.38 -17.39
CA SER A 175 -16.99 0.08 -16.77
C SER A 175 -17.00 -1.03 -17.83
N PRO A 176 -15.82 -1.50 -18.29
CA PRO A 176 -15.75 -2.58 -19.27
C PRO A 176 -16.31 -3.87 -18.66
N GLY A 177 -17.30 -4.49 -19.32
CA GLY A 177 -17.69 -5.88 -19.06
C GLY A 177 -19.01 -6.16 -18.34
N VAL A 178 -19.78 -5.13 -17.97
CA VAL A 178 -21.03 -5.32 -17.21
C VAL A 178 -22.20 -4.78 -18.02
N ARG A 179 -23.09 -5.66 -18.49
CA ARG A 179 -24.38 -5.23 -19.06
C ARG A 179 -25.28 -4.74 -17.93
N PRO A 180 -26.02 -3.63 -18.07
CA PRO A 180 -27.00 -3.23 -17.07
C PRO A 180 -28.06 -4.32 -16.89
N ASP A 181 -28.27 -4.73 -15.64
CA ASP A 181 -29.29 -5.71 -15.25
C ASP A 181 -30.68 -5.18 -15.68
N PRO A 182 -31.42 -5.91 -16.54
CA PRO A 182 -32.71 -5.44 -17.05
C PRO A 182 -33.75 -5.26 -15.95
N THR A 183 -33.59 -5.94 -14.82
CA THR A 183 -34.54 -5.92 -13.67
C THR A 183 -34.07 -5.03 -12.53
N ARG A 184 -33.06 -4.19 -12.76
CA ARG A 184 -32.42 -3.39 -11.71
C ARG A 184 -33.42 -2.50 -10.96
N ASP A 185 -34.28 -1.81 -11.69
CA ASP A 185 -35.19 -0.83 -11.11
C ASP A 185 -36.28 -1.50 -10.26
N GLU A 186 -36.80 -2.64 -10.72
CA GLU A 186 -37.72 -3.49 -9.96
C GLU A 186 -37.08 -4.01 -8.67
N ARG A 187 -35.82 -4.46 -8.75
CA ARG A 187 -35.07 -4.92 -7.58
C ARG A 187 -34.86 -3.80 -6.57
N ILE A 188 -34.52 -2.59 -7.03
CA ILE A 188 -34.34 -1.42 -6.17
C ILE A 188 -35.66 -1.05 -5.50
N ALA A 189 -36.77 -1.03 -6.23
CA ALA A 189 -38.10 -0.74 -5.70
C ALA A 189 -38.49 -1.74 -4.59
N ARG A 190 -38.31 -3.05 -4.85
CA ARG A 190 -38.56 -4.11 -3.86
C ARG A 190 -37.66 -3.97 -2.62
N MET A 191 -36.37 -3.67 -2.80
CA MET A 191 -35.46 -3.47 -1.68
C MET A 191 -35.87 -2.26 -0.83
N ARG A 192 -36.27 -1.14 -1.46
CA ARG A 192 -36.76 0.04 -0.74
C ARG A 192 -38.02 -0.27 0.08
N ALA A 193 -38.97 -1.02 -0.48
CA ALA A 193 -40.17 -1.44 0.24
C ALA A 193 -39.83 -2.30 1.46
N ASN A 194 -38.92 -3.26 1.32
CA ASN A 194 -38.49 -4.12 2.43
C ASN A 194 -37.77 -3.33 3.54
N VAL A 195 -36.94 -2.35 3.17
CA VAL A 195 -36.27 -1.48 4.15
C VAL A 195 -37.29 -0.61 4.89
N ALA A 196 -38.26 -0.04 4.18
CA ALA A 196 -39.33 0.74 4.79
C ALA A 196 -40.15 -0.08 5.80
N ALA A 197 -40.55 -1.30 5.43
CA ALA A 197 -41.29 -2.21 6.31
C ALA A 197 -40.50 -2.57 7.59
N ARG A 198 -39.19 -2.84 7.46
CA ARG A 198 -38.33 -3.07 8.63
C ARG A 198 -38.20 -1.84 9.53
N ALA A 199 -38.10 -0.65 8.94
CA ALA A 199 -38.04 0.59 9.69
C ALA A 199 -39.36 0.91 10.42
N GLU A 200 -40.50 0.49 9.89
CA GLU A 200 -41.80 0.57 10.55
C GLU A 200 -41.91 -0.43 11.70
N ALA A 201 -41.51 -1.69 11.50
CA ALA A 201 -41.46 -2.69 12.58
C ALA A 201 -40.58 -2.22 13.76
N ALA A 202 -39.37 -1.72 13.47
CA ALA A 202 -38.48 -1.18 14.49
C ALA A 202 -39.03 0.10 15.17
N ARG A 203 -39.89 0.86 14.52
CA ARG A 203 -40.62 1.99 15.14
C ARG A 203 -41.70 1.48 16.10
N ALA A 204 -42.45 0.45 15.69
CA ALA A 204 -43.48 -0.16 16.53
C ALA A 204 -42.89 -0.81 17.80
N GLU A 205 -41.77 -1.52 17.68
CA GLU A 205 -41.03 -2.08 18.82
C GLU A 205 -40.54 -0.98 19.79
N ARG A 206 -40.02 0.13 19.26
CA ARG A 206 -39.62 1.25 20.12
C ARG A 206 -40.82 1.85 20.87
N ALA A 207 -41.97 1.97 20.21
CA ALA A 207 -43.19 2.45 20.86
C ALA A 207 -43.66 1.51 21.98
N SER A 208 -43.59 0.19 21.78
CA SER A 208 -43.95 -0.79 22.82
C SER A 208 -42.98 -0.79 24.00
N HIS A 209 -41.69 -0.58 23.77
CA HIS A 209 -40.69 -0.40 24.82
C HIS A 209 -40.94 0.87 25.64
N VAL A 210 -41.27 1.99 24.99
CA VAL A 210 -41.63 3.24 25.68
C VAL A 210 -42.88 3.05 26.55
N ASN A 211 -43.90 2.34 26.04
CA ASN A 211 -45.09 2.03 26.84
C ASN A 211 -44.76 1.14 28.06
N THR A 212 -43.88 0.16 27.87
CA THR A 212 -43.39 -0.70 28.98
C THR A 212 -42.67 0.14 30.03
N LEU A 213 -41.81 1.07 29.61
CA LEU A 213 -41.11 1.99 30.51
C LEU A 213 -42.11 2.89 31.24
N TYR A 214 -43.14 3.39 30.56
CA TYR A 214 -44.19 4.20 31.17
C TYR A 214 -44.96 3.45 32.27
N MET A 215 -45.31 2.18 32.04
CA MET A 215 -45.96 1.37 33.09
C MET A 215 -45.02 1.10 34.26
N ASN A 216 -43.75 0.82 34.00
CA ASN A 216 -42.75 0.60 35.05
C ASN A 216 -42.37 1.88 35.82
N ALA A 217 -42.58 3.06 35.22
CA ALA A 217 -42.26 4.34 35.84
C ALA A 217 -43.05 4.60 37.13
N ARG A 218 -44.15 3.86 37.38
CA ARG A 218 -44.87 3.86 38.66
C ARG A 218 -44.00 3.45 39.85
N HIS A 219 -43.00 2.60 39.62
CA HIS A 219 -42.07 2.14 40.66
C HIS A 219 -40.77 2.95 40.71
N PHE A 220 -40.60 3.95 39.86
CA PHE A 220 -39.40 4.77 39.87
C PHE A 220 -39.48 5.82 40.98
N ILE A 221 -38.40 5.92 41.76
CA ILE A 221 -38.25 6.94 42.78
C ILE A 221 -37.67 8.19 42.11
N VAL A 222 -38.50 9.22 41.95
CA VAL A 222 -38.10 10.47 41.30
C VAL A 222 -37.92 11.60 42.32
N ASN A 223 -38.81 11.66 43.32
CA ASN A 223 -38.82 12.71 44.32
C ASN A 223 -38.19 12.27 45.65
N PRO A 224 -37.58 13.19 46.43
CA PRO A 224 -37.01 12.84 47.74
C PRO A 224 -38.06 12.32 48.74
N GLN A 225 -39.32 12.74 48.60
CA GLN A 225 -40.42 12.21 49.41
C GLN A 225 -40.73 10.74 49.09
N GLN A 226 -40.71 10.37 47.81
CA GLN A 226 -40.87 8.98 47.37
C GLN A 226 -39.69 8.12 47.83
N LEU A 227 -38.49 8.71 47.88
CA LEU A 227 -37.30 8.03 48.39
C LEU A 227 -37.47 7.71 49.88
N ASN A 228 -37.88 8.67 50.70
CA ASN A 228 -38.11 8.44 52.13
C ASN A 228 -39.20 7.38 52.35
N ALA A 229 -40.32 7.46 51.63
CA ALA A 229 -41.38 6.46 51.71
C ALA A 229 -40.89 5.05 51.30
N ALA A 230 -40.08 4.94 50.25
CA ALA A 230 -39.51 3.68 49.81
C ALA A 230 -38.44 3.15 50.79
N VAL A 231 -37.68 4.04 51.45
CA VAL A 231 -36.73 3.66 52.51
C VAL A 231 -37.49 3.14 53.72
N ASP A 232 -38.55 3.82 54.14
CA ASP A 232 -39.40 3.37 55.25
C ASP A 232 -40.11 2.05 54.92
N GLU A 233 -40.52 1.82 53.66
CA GLU A 233 -41.10 0.56 53.20
C GLU A 233 -40.06 -0.58 53.13
N ALA A 234 -38.86 -0.30 52.63
CA ALA A 234 -37.82 -1.33 52.44
C ALA A 234 -37.08 -1.69 53.72
N PHE A 235 -36.82 -0.73 54.60
CA PHE A 235 -36.04 -0.91 55.82
C PHE A 235 -36.92 -0.92 57.09
N GLY A 236 -38.15 -0.39 57.03
CA GLY A 236 -39.00 -0.19 58.19
C GLY A 236 -38.65 1.10 58.95
N THR A 237 -39.49 1.45 59.93
CA THR A 237 -39.19 2.54 60.87
C THR A 237 -38.40 1.98 62.05
N THR A 238 -37.75 2.85 62.83
CA THR A 238 -36.94 2.45 64.00
C THR A 238 -37.75 1.65 65.03
N GLU A 239 -39.08 1.81 65.02
CA GLU A 239 -40.03 1.10 65.89
C GLU A 239 -40.50 -0.24 65.30
N ASN A 240 -40.47 -0.41 63.97
CA ASN A 240 -40.88 -1.62 63.27
C ASN A 240 -39.92 -1.91 62.08
N PRO A 241 -38.78 -2.58 62.32
CA PRO A 241 -37.86 -2.96 61.25
C PRO A 241 -38.49 -4.05 60.37
N VAL A 242 -38.31 -3.94 59.06
CA VAL A 242 -38.71 -4.99 58.12
C VAL A 242 -37.74 -6.16 58.28
N MET A 243 -38.26 -7.31 58.71
CA MET A 243 -37.48 -8.52 58.91
C MET A 243 -37.48 -9.35 57.63
N PHE A 244 -36.33 -9.89 57.24
CA PHE A 244 -36.21 -10.77 56.08
C PHE A 244 -36.56 -12.21 56.51
N GLY A 245 -37.54 -12.85 55.87
CA GLY A 245 -37.91 -14.25 56.08
C GLY A 245 -39.43 -14.46 56.15
N ASP A 246 -39.86 -15.70 56.39
CA ASP A 246 -41.27 -16.04 56.56
C ASP A 246 -41.82 -15.42 57.87
N PRO A 247 -42.86 -14.55 57.83
CA PRO A 247 -43.47 -13.95 59.02
C PRO A 247 -43.98 -14.96 60.05
N HIS A 248 -44.17 -16.22 59.64
CA HIS A 248 -44.68 -17.31 60.47
C HIS A 248 -43.60 -18.26 61.03
N SER A 249 -42.32 -17.93 60.83
CA SER A 249 -41.21 -18.71 61.37
C SER A 249 -40.99 -18.50 62.89
N SER A 250 -40.55 -19.55 63.60
CA SER A 250 -40.42 -19.55 65.06
C SER A 250 -39.38 -18.54 65.58
N MET A 251 -39.52 -18.12 66.84
CA MET A 251 -38.68 -17.10 67.51
C MET A 251 -37.17 -17.29 67.32
N ALA A 252 -36.69 -18.54 67.22
CA ALA A 252 -35.26 -18.87 67.05
C ALA A 252 -34.68 -18.53 65.66
N ASN A 253 -35.53 -18.33 64.64
CA ASN A 253 -35.10 -17.88 63.31
C ASN A 253 -35.16 -16.36 63.12
N ARG A 254 -35.73 -15.61 64.08
CA ARG A 254 -35.80 -14.14 64.02
C ARG A 254 -34.44 -13.46 64.17
N GLU A 255 -33.48 -14.09 64.84
CA GLU A 255 -32.10 -13.59 64.94
C GLU A 255 -31.35 -13.69 63.61
N ASN A 256 -31.68 -14.67 62.78
CA ASN A 256 -31.12 -14.86 61.43
C ASN A 256 -31.83 -13.99 60.36
N ALA A 257 -32.95 -13.35 60.69
CA ALA A 257 -33.76 -12.52 59.81
C ALA A 257 -33.19 -11.12 59.51
N ALA A 258 -32.00 -10.80 60.03
CA ALA A 258 -31.31 -9.53 59.81
C ALA A 258 -30.69 -9.42 58.41
N SER A 259 -30.68 -10.51 57.62
CA SER A 259 -30.03 -10.54 56.31
C SER A 259 -30.96 -11.09 55.22
N VAL A 260 -30.81 -10.60 53.98
CA VAL A 260 -31.58 -11.03 52.80
C VAL A 260 -31.50 -12.55 52.57
N TRP A 261 -30.44 -13.21 53.02
CA TRP A 261 -30.28 -14.67 52.94
C TRP A 261 -31.32 -15.45 53.77
N ALA A 262 -32.01 -14.80 54.70
CA ALA A 262 -33.14 -15.36 55.41
C ALA A 262 -34.40 -15.53 54.53
N ASN A 263 -34.53 -14.75 53.44
CA ASN A 263 -35.56 -14.96 52.41
C ASN A 263 -35.28 -16.18 51.52
N GLY A 264 -34.10 -16.79 51.67
CA GLY A 264 -33.66 -17.92 50.87
C GLY A 264 -32.33 -17.65 50.16
N LYS A 265 -31.72 -18.72 49.66
CA LYS A 265 -30.56 -18.62 48.77
C LYS A 265 -30.99 -17.97 47.44
N PRO A 266 -30.16 -17.12 46.83
CA PRO A 266 -30.40 -16.66 45.46
C PRO A 266 -30.43 -17.87 44.52
N ASP A 267 -31.27 -17.78 43.50
CA ASP A 267 -31.47 -18.84 42.51
C ASP A 267 -30.12 -19.24 41.89
N ARG A 268 -29.74 -20.51 42.04
CA ARG A 268 -28.59 -21.09 41.34
C ARG A 268 -29.01 -21.54 39.95
N VAL A 269 -28.04 -21.75 39.05
CA VAL A 269 -28.28 -22.33 37.71
C VAL A 269 -29.04 -23.67 37.81
N GLN A 270 -28.75 -24.49 38.82
CA GLN A 270 -29.48 -25.73 39.08
C GLN A 270 -30.94 -25.49 39.46
N ASP A 271 -31.22 -24.45 40.25
CA ASP A 271 -32.59 -24.10 40.66
C ASP A 271 -33.39 -23.55 39.46
N MET A 272 -32.76 -22.71 38.62
CA MET A 272 -33.35 -22.24 37.35
C MET A 272 -33.64 -23.39 36.39
N LEU A 273 -32.74 -24.38 36.29
CA LEU A 273 -32.91 -25.55 35.43
C LEU A 273 -34.01 -26.49 35.96
N ASN A 274 -34.10 -26.68 37.28
CA ASN A 274 -35.16 -27.46 37.90
C ASN A 274 -36.54 -26.80 37.67
N ARG A 275 -36.62 -25.47 37.78
CA ARG A 275 -37.82 -24.68 37.46
C ARG A 275 -38.21 -24.78 35.99
N ALA A 276 -37.24 -24.79 35.08
CA ALA A 276 -37.47 -24.96 33.64
C ALA A 276 -37.90 -26.38 33.26
N ASN A 277 -37.32 -27.40 33.91
CA ASN A 277 -37.59 -28.82 33.66
C ASN A 277 -38.83 -29.34 34.42
N HIS A 278 -39.58 -28.48 35.11
CA HIS A 278 -40.74 -28.84 35.91
C HIS A 278 -40.45 -29.92 36.97
N VAL A 279 -39.19 -30.03 37.41
CA VAL A 279 -38.80 -30.92 38.50
C VAL A 279 -39.13 -30.16 39.79
N GLY A 280 -40.22 -30.58 40.45
CA GLY A 280 -40.70 -29.95 41.68
C GLY A 280 -39.56 -29.80 42.71
N GLY A 281 -39.46 -28.61 43.31
CA GLY A 281 -38.54 -28.38 44.42
C GLY A 281 -38.80 -29.35 45.58
N LYS A 282 -37.89 -29.38 46.56
CA LYS A 282 -37.99 -30.26 47.75
C LYS A 282 -39.32 -30.11 48.54
N TYR A 283 -40.11 -29.06 48.30
CA TYR A 283 -41.41 -28.82 48.93
C TYR A 283 -42.57 -29.01 47.92
N ALA A 284 -43.50 -29.91 48.23
CA ALA A 284 -44.61 -30.30 47.35
C ALA A 284 -45.59 -29.15 47.00
N VAL A 285 -45.68 -28.12 47.84
CA VAL A 285 -46.57 -26.96 47.66
C VAL A 285 -46.04 -26.01 46.57
N GLU A 286 -44.72 -25.91 46.42
CA GLU A 286 -44.06 -25.01 45.47
C GLU A 286 -44.17 -25.53 44.03
N GLY A 287 -44.16 -26.86 43.84
CA GLY A 287 -44.24 -27.51 42.53
C GLY A 287 -45.61 -27.38 41.83
N ALA A 288 -46.72 -27.40 42.59
CA ALA A 288 -48.08 -27.36 42.01
C ALA A 288 -48.62 -25.93 41.83
N ALA A 289 -48.41 -25.04 42.80
CA ALA A 289 -48.91 -23.66 42.75
C ALA A 289 -48.08 -22.76 41.82
N GLY A 290 -46.75 -22.92 41.81
CA GLY A 290 -45.84 -22.07 41.04
C GLY A 290 -46.04 -22.16 39.53
N TYR A 291 -46.42 -23.32 39.01
CA TYR A 291 -46.64 -23.52 37.56
C TYR A 291 -47.83 -22.73 37.03
N SER A 292 -48.94 -22.68 37.78
CA SER A 292 -50.15 -21.94 37.38
C SER A 292 -49.91 -20.43 37.26
N VAL A 293 -49.14 -19.87 38.21
CA VAL A 293 -48.76 -18.45 38.24
C VAL A 293 -47.84 -18.13 37.07
N ILE A 294 -46.79 -18.93 36.84
CA ILE A 294 -45.87 -18.75 35.70
C ILE A 294 -46.60 -18.84 34.36
N ASN A 295 -47.54 -19.77 34.21
CA ASN A 295 -48.32 -19.89 33.00
C ASN A 295 -49.26 -18.69 32.80
N SER A 296 -49.88 -18.17 33.86
CA SER A 296 -50.70 -16.96 33.77
C SER A 296 -49.89 -15.74 33.32
N GLU A 297 -48.66 -15.58 33.83
CA GLU A 297 -47.73 -14.52 33.41
C GLU A 297 -47.28 -14.68 31.96
N ARG A 298 -47.02 -15.92 31.52
CA ARG A 298 -46.65 -16.22 30.12
C ARG A 298 -47.80 -15.94 29.16
N ILE A 299 -49.01 -16.43 29.47
CA ILE A 299 -50.21 -16.19 28.67
C ILE A 299 -50.48 -14.69 28.56
N ARG A 300 -50.30 -13.97 29.66
CA ARG A 300 -50.41 -12.51 29.65
C ARG A 300 -49.34 -11.86 28.81
N ARG A 301 -48.07 -12.21 28.97
CA ARG A 301 -46.99 -11.64 28.14
C ARG A 301 -47.24 -11.90 26.66
N ILE A 302 -47.75 -13.08 26.32
CA ILE A 302 -48.18 -13.42 24.96
C ILE A 302 -49.32 -12.48 24.53
N ALA A 303 -50.36 -12.32 25.34
CA ALA A 303 -51.46 -11.40 25.05
C ALA A 303 -50.99 -9.94 24.90
N GLU A 304 -50.07 -9.47 25.73
CA GLU A 304 -49.47 -8.13 25.65
C GLU A 304 -48.68 -7.92 24.35
N VAL A 305 -47.91 -8.93 23.93
CA VAL A 305 -47.16 -8.88 22.67
C VAL A 305 -48.10 -8.87 21.47
N PHE A 306 -49.19 -9.66 21.50
CA PHE A 306 -50.16 -9.70 20.41
C PHE A 306 -51.06 -8.47 20.34
N THR A 307 -51.43 -7.90 21.48
CA THR A 307 -52.32 -6.72 21.55
C THR A 307 -51.55 -5.39 21.48
N GLY A 308 -50.22 -5.40 21.67
CA GLY A 308 -49.37 -4.21 21.66
C GLY A 308 -49.52 -3.31 22.90
N GLY A 309 -50.36 -3.71 23.87
CA GLY A 309 -50.64 -2.98 25.10
C GLY A 309 -50.20 -3.74 26.35
N LYS A 310 -49.94 -3.01 27.44
CA LYS A 310 -49.66 -3.59 28.75
C LYS A 310 -50.98 -3.79 29.50
N LEU A 311 -51.28 -5.04 29.87
CA LEU A 311 -52.40 -5.37 30.73
C LEU A 311 -51.98 -5.10 32.19
N GLU A 312 -52.89 -4.65 33.06
CA GLU A 312 -52.58 -4.43 34.48
C GLU A 312 -52.70 -5.73 35.29
N ASN A 313 -51.91 -5.86 36.37
CA ASN A 313 -52.01 -7.00 37.29
C ASN A 313 -53.37 -6.92 38.03
N ALA A 314 -54.23 -7.91 37.86
CA ALA A 314 -55.54 -7.95 38.54
C ALA A 314 -55.43 -7.95 40.09
N ASN A 315 -54.27 -8.31 40.64
CA ASN A 315 -53.96 -8.24 42.07
C ASN A 315 -53.47 -6.86 42.53
N GLU A 316 -52.97 -6.01 41.62
CA GLU A 316 -52.53 -4.65 41.92
C GLU A 316 -53.66 -3.63 41.78
N ALA A 317 -54.62 -3.85 40.87
CA ALA A 317 -55.81 -3.00 40.73
C ALA A 317 -56.74 -3.02 41.96
N ARG A 318 -56.44 -3.85 42.98
CA ARG A 318 -57.19 -4.00 44.23
C ARG A 318 -56.44 -3.46 45.47
N ARG A 319 -55.25 -2.88 45.32
CA ARG A 319 -54.49 -2.19 46.37
C ARG A 319 -54.52 -0.69 46.12
#